data_AF-A0A9X5C556-F1
#
_entry.id   AF-A0A9X5C556-F1
#
_cell.length_a   1.000
_cell.length_b   1.000
_cell.length_c   1.000
_cell.angle_alpha   90.00
_cell.angle_beta   90.00
_cell.angle_gamma   90.00
#
_symmetry.space_group_name_H-M   'P 1'
#
loop_
_entity.id
_entity.type
_entity.pdbx_description
1 polymer ?
#
loop_
_entity_poly.entity_id
_entity_poly.type
_entity_poly.pdbx_seq_one_letter_code
_entity_poly.pdbx_strand_id
1 'polypeptide(L)'
;DLDMKRLRIHSSAAMDGRLFIQYIALILSSQIKNIMNEAGWFKSHNMQEVIDEMKSLRVVSVEGKRKPIYTTTTAFQREIIELFGLNIG
;
A
#
# COMPACT_ATOMS: atom_id res chain seq x y z
N ASP A 1 4.96 -9.98 -7.94
CA ASP A 1 5.13 -11.26 -7.24
C ASP A 1 5.45 -10.97 -5.78
N LEU A 2 4.68 -11.50 -4.80
CA LEU A 2 5.01 -11.36 -3.38
C LEU A 2 6.09 -12.39 -2.99
N ASP A 3 7.21 -12.34 -3.69
CA ASP A 3 8.28 -13.33 -3.55
C ASP A 3 9.20 -12.91 -2.40
N MET A 4 8.69 -13.07 -1.17
CA MET A 4 9.50 -12.99 0.04
C MET A 4 10.34 -14.26 0.11
N LYS A 5 11.55 -14.18 -0.48
CA LYS A 5 12.62 -15.17 -0.38
C LYS A 5 12.57 -15.95 0.92
N ARG A 6 12.69 -17.28 0.80
CA ARG A 6 12.69 -18.29 1.87
C ARG A 6 13.46 -17.82 3.11
N LEU A 7 12.78 -17.14 4.03
CA LEU A 7 13.25 -17.06 5.41
C LEU A 7 13.17 -18.50 5.92
N ARG A 8 14.30 -19.08 6.31
CA ARG A 8 14.35 -20.45 6.83
C ARG A 8 13.64 -20.44 8.19
N ILE A 9 12.35 -20.72 8.17
CA ILE A 9 11.52 -20.74 9.38
C ILE A 9 11.72 -22.10 10.04
N HIS A 10 12.22 -22.08 11.27
CA HIS A 10 12.61 -23.28 12.02
C HIS A 10 11.56 -23.73 13.04
N SER A 11 10.40 -23.06 13.15
CA SER A 11 9.32 -23.41 14.10
C SER A 11 7.93 -23.32 13.47
N SER A 12 7.03 -24.22 13.88
CA SER A 12 5.62 -24.25 13.40
C SER A 12 4.91 -22.92 13.67
N ALA A 13 5.09 -22.36 14.87
CA ALA A 13 4.42 -21.11 15.26
C ALA A 13 4.81 -19.92 14.36
N ALA A 14 6.06 -19.84 13.92
CA ALA A 14 6.50 -18.78 13.00
C ALA A 14 5.96 -18.99 11.57
N MET A 15 5.71 -20.24 11.17
CA MET A 15 5.06 -20.56 9.90
C MET A 15 3.59 -20.14 9.90
N ASP A 16 2.87 -20.43 10.98
CA ASP A 16 1.46 -20.04 11.14
C ASP A 16 1.30 -18.52 11.17
N GLY A 17 2.16 -17.82 11.91
CA GLY A 17 2.20 -16.35 11.91
C GLY A 17 2.46 -15.77 10.52
N ARG A 18 3.34 -16.40 9.72
CA ARG A 18 3.58 -15.98 8.34
C ARG A 18 2.36 -16.18 7.45
N LEU A 19 1.71 -17.34 7.56
CA LEU A 19 0.51 -17.65 6.77
C LEU A 19 -0.60 -16.64 7.07
N PHE A 20 -0.77 -16.26 8.33
CA PHE A 20 -1.73 -15.25 8.74
C PHE A 20 -1.45 -13.88 8.12
N ILE A 21 -0.19 -13.40 8.18
CA ILE A 21 0.20 -12.14 7.53
C ILE A 21 0.00 -12.22 6.01
N GLN A 22 0.33 -13.36 5.39
CA GLN A 22 0.14 -13.58 3.96
C GLN A 22 -1.34 -13.50 3.56
N TYR A 23 -2.22 -14.06 4.39
CA TYR A 23 -3.66 -14.01 4.17
C TYR A 23 -4.17 -12.57 4.19
N ILE A 24 -3.75 -11.76 5.18
CA ILE A 24 -4.09 -10.33 5.22
C ILE A 24 -3.54 -9.59 4.00
N ALA A 25 -2.28 -9.86 3.63
CA ALA A 25 -1.66 -9.24 2.46
C ALA A 25 -2.42 -9.57 1.16
N LEU A 26 -2.96 -10.78 1.03
CA LEU A 26 -3.79 -11.19 -0.11
C LEU A 26 -5.14 -10.48 -0.13
N ILE A 27 -5.80 -10.30 1.01
CA ILE A 27 -7.06 -9.55 1.09
C ILE A 27 -6.84 -8.10 0.62
N LEU A 28 -5.83 -7.44 1.17
CA LEU A 28 -5.47 -6.07 0.77
C LEU A 28 -5.12 -5.99 -0.70
N SER A 29 -4.33 -6.96 -1.19
CA SER A 29 -3.95 -7.04 -2.60
C SER A 29 -5.14 -7.21 -3.52
N SER A 30 -6.12 -8.02 -3.12
CA SER A 30 -7.35 -8.24 -3.89
C SER A 30 -8.17 -6.96 -4.01
N GLN A 31 -8.31 -6.22 -2.91
CA GLN A 31 -9.06 -4.95 -2.90
C GLN A 31 -8.40 -3.89 -3.79
N ILE A 32 -7.08 -3.74 -3.68
CA ILE A 32 -6.31 -2.83 -4.54
C ILE A 32 -6.51 -3.19 -6.02
N LYS A 33 -6.42 -4.48 -6.37
CA LYS A 33 -6.64 -4.93 -7.76
C LYS A 33 -8.07 -4.65 -8.24
N ASN A 34 -9.07 -4.83 -7.40
CA ASN A 34 -10.47 -4.56 -7.77
C ASN A 34 -10.66 -3.08 -8.09
N ILE A 35 -10.19 -2.17 -7.22
CA ILE A 35 -10.27 -0.73 -7.43
C ILE A 35 -9.54 -0.31 -8.72
N MET A 36 -8.32 -0.84 -8.93
CA MET A 36 -7.57 -0.57 -10.16
C MET A 36 -8.26 -1.11 -11.42
N ASN A 37 -8.95 -2.26 -11.33
CA ASN A 37 -9.68 -2.84 -12.45
C ASN A 37 -10.91 -2.01 -12.81
N GLU A 38 -11.68 -1.58 -11.80
CA GLU A 38 -12.86 -0.73 -11.98
C GLU A 38 -12.52 0.61 -12.64
N ALA A 39 -11.35 1.18 -12.32
CA ALA A 39 -10.84 2.39 -12.96
C ALA A 39 -10.06 2.16 -14.27
N GLY A 40 -9.89 0.91 -14.72
CA GLY A 40 -9.17 0.59 -15.95
C GLY A 40 -7.66 0.89 -15.91
N TRP A 41 -7.08 1.02 -14.73
CA TRP A 41 -5.70 1.47 -14.51
C TRP A 41 -4.64 0.46 -14.94
N PHE A 42 -4.98 -0.81 -15.10
CA PHE A 42 -4.03 -1.81 -15.61
C PHE A 42 -3.49 -1.51 -17.02
N LYS A 43 -4.08 -0.56 -17.75
CA LYS A 43 -3.57 -0.08 -19.05
C LYS A 43 -2.39 0.88 -18.92
N SER A 44 -2.30 1.63 -17.82
CA SER A 44 -1.30 2.69 -17.62
C SER A 44 -0.37 2.43 -16.43
N HIS A 45 -0.82 1.66 -15.45
CA HIS A 45 -0.09 1.40 -14.21
C HIS A 45 -0.22 -0.06 -13.78
N ASN A 46 0.85 -0.60 -13.21
CA ASN A 46 0.77 -1.88 -12.52
C ASN A 46 0.65 -1.69 -11.00
N MET A 47 0.15 -2.72 -10.31
CA MET A 47 -0.07 -2.67 -8.86
C MET A 47 1.22 -2.44 -8.06
N GLN A 48 2.37 -2.88 -8.58
CA GLN A 48 3.66 -2.72 -7.92
C GLN A 48 4.08 -1.24 -7.91
N GLU A 49 3.88 -0.53 -9.03
CA GLU A 49 4.13 0.91 -9.15
C GLU A 49 3.27 1.72 -8.18
N VAL A 50 1.98 1.40 -8.06
CA VAL A 50 1.07 2.06 -7.10
C VAL A 50 1.56 1.87 -5.66
N ILE A 51 1.97 0.65 -5.30
CA ILE A 51 2.49 0.35 -3.96
C ILE A 51 3.81 1.07 -3.70
N ASP A 52 4.73 1.06 -4.67
CA ASP A 52 6.06 1.65 -4.52
C ASP A 52 5.99 3.18 -4.42
N GLU A 53 5.09 3.81 -5.18
CA GLU A 53 4.84 5.25 -5.07
C GLU A 53 4.32 5.63 -3.67
N MET A 54 3.35 4.86 -3.15
CA MET A 54 2.75 5.12 -1.85
C MET A 54 3.70 4.85 -0.67
N LYS A 55 4.71 3.97 -0.81
CA LYS A 55 5.75 3.77 0.22
C LYS A 55 6.56 5.03 0.53
N SER A 56 6.69 5.93 -0.44
CA SER A 56 7.47 7.16 -0.29
C SER A 56 6.73 8.28 0.44
N LEU A 57 5.39 8.17 0.57
CA LEU A 57 4.56 9.15 1.22
C LEU A 57 4.88 9.22 2.72
N ARG A 58 5.32 10.40 3.20
CA ARG A 58 5.65 10.65 4.60
C ARG A 58 4.72 11.67 5.21
N VAL A 59 4.32 11.41 6.45
CA VAL A 59 3.54 12.34 7.26
C VAL A 59 4.47 12.96 8.30
N VAL A 60 4.55 14.28 8.33
CA VAL A 60 5.31 15.02 9.34
C VAL A 60 4.32 15.76 10.24
N SER A 61 4.23 15.34 11.50
CA SER A 61 3.52 16.10 12.52
C SER A 61 4.48 17.08 13.20
N VAL A 62 4.18 18.37 13.14
CA VAL A 62 4.92 19.39 13.90
C VAL A 62 4.19 19.61 15.23
N GLU A 63 4.90 19.40 16.35
CA GLU A 63 4.36 19.71 17.68
C GLU A 63 3.85 21.16 17.72
N GLY A 64 2.59 21.33 18.13
CA GLY A 64 1.91 22.63 18.18
C GLY A 64 1.00 22.97 16.98
N LYS A 65 1.01 22.18 15.90
CA LYS A 65 0.02 22.31 14.81
C LYS A 65 -0.98 21.15 14.83
N ARG A 66 -2.28 21.46 14.82
CA ARG A 66 -3.38 20.47 14.84
C ARG A 66 -3.48 19.61 13.58
N LYS A 67 -2.88 20.03 12.46
CA LYS A 67 -2.96 19.30 11.19
C LYS A 67 -1.60 18.67 10.85
N PRO A 68 -1.55 17.36 10.57
CA PRO A 68 -0.35 16.73 10.03
C PRO A 68 0.01 17.39 8.69
N ILE A 69 1.30 17.62 8.45
CA ILE A 69 1.80 18.15 7.18
C ILE A 69 2.32 16.96 6.38
N TYR A 70 1.64 16.61 5.30
CA TYR A 70 2.15 15.66 4.33
C TYR A 70 3.27 16.34 3.52
N THR A 71 4.37 15.63 3.26
CA THR A 71 5.39 16.11 2.30
C THR A 71 4.74 16.31 0.93
N THR A 72 5.28 17.21 0.08
CA THR A 72 4.73 17.51 -1.25
C THR A 72 4.30 16.24 -1.98
N THR A 73 2.98 16.01 -2.07
CA THR A 73 2.40 14.84 -2.74
C THR A 73 2.72 14.92 -4.23
N THR A 74 3.22 13.84 -4.83
CA THR A 74 3.42 13.76 -6.27
C THR A 74 2.06 13.78 -6.99
N ALA A 75 2.04 14.08 -8.30
CA ALA A 75 0.82 13.99 -9.10
C ALA A 75 0.24 12.56 -9.05
N PHE A 76 1.12 11.55 -9.13
CA PHE A 76 0.71 10.14 -9.08
C PHE A 76 0.12 9.75 -7.72
N GLN A 77 0.68 10.24 -6.60
CA GLN A 77 0.09 10.03 -5.28
C GLN A 77 -1.31 10.64 -5.16
N ARG A 78 -1.55 11.82 -5.76
CA ARG A 78 -2.88 12.45 -5.75
C ARG A 78 -3.90 11.64 -6.52
N GLU A 79 -3.53 11.15 -7.70
CA GLU A 79 -4.39 10.27 -8.50
C GLU A 79 -4.73 8.99 -7.73
N ILE A 80 -3.76 8.40 -7.03
CA ILE A 80 -3.98 7.22 -6.17
C ILE A 80 -4.94 7.59 -5.02
N ILE A 81 -4.71 8.70 -4.33
CA ILE A 81 -5.56 9.15 -3.21
C ILE A 81 -7.01 9.34 -3.66
N GLU A 82 -7.22 9.99 -4.81
CA GLU A 82 -8.54 10.22 -5.40
C GLU A 82 -9.22 8.91 -5.80
N LEU A 83 -8.48 8.02 -6.47
CA LEU A 83 -8.99 6.72 -6.89
C LEU A 83 -9.49 5.88 -5.70
N PHE A 84 -8.76 5.91 -4.59
CA PHE A 84 -9.12 5.15 -3.39
C PHE A 84 -10.12 5.89 -2.48
N GLY A 85 -10.59 7.08 -2.87
CA GLY A 85 -11.53 7.89 -2.09
C GLY A 85 -10.95 8.35 -0.75
N LEU A 86 -9.63 8.51 -0.66
CA LEU A 86 -8.93 8.89 0.56
C LEU A 86 -8.93 10.41 0.70
N ASN A 87 -9.34 10.94 1.86
CA ASN A 87 -9.27 12.37 2.14
C ASN A 87 -7.97 12.67 2.90
N ILE A 88 -6.97 13.20 2.19
CA ILE A 88 -5.70 13.67 2.75
C ILE A 88 -5.74 15.19 2.73
N GLY A 89 -6.01 15.79 3.90
CA GLY A 89 -6.31 17.22 4.06
C GLY A 89 -5.12 18.16 4.28
#